data_AF-A0A2H6EWZ3-F1
#
_entry.id   AF-A0A2H6EWZ3-F1
#
_cell.length_a   1.000
_cell.length_b   1.000
_cell.length_c   1.000
_cell.angle_alpha   90.00
_cell.angle_beta   90.00
_cell.angle_gamma   90.00
#
_symmetry.space_group_name_H-M   'P 1'
#
loop_
_entity.id
_entity.type
_entity.pdbx_description
1 polymer ?
#
loop_
_entity_poly.entity_id
_entity_poly.type
_entity_poly.pdbx_seq_one_letter_code
_entity_poly.pdbx_strand_id
1 'polypeptide(L)' 'MFLNLPPVCTIKIFSERGDLIDTINHTNTSGDEAWNSITTYRQVVVSGIYIAVFTTPDGKKAIRKFVIIR' A
#
# COMPACT_ATOMS: atom_id res chain seq x y z
N MET A 1 1.34 4.47 -7.37
CA MET A 1 2.20 3.39 -7.90
C MET A 1 3.36 3.20 -6.94
N PHE A 2 3.60 1.97 -6.51
CA PHE A 2 4.72 1.59 -5.66
C PHE A 2 5.81 0.96 -6.52
N LEU A 3 7.06 1.32 -6.26
CA LEU A 3 8.24 0.88 -7.00
C LEU A 3 9.29 0.27 -6.07
N ASN A 4 10.18 -0.53 -6.66
CA ASN A 4 11.25 -1.28 -6.00
C ASN A 4 10.69 -2.24 -4.94
N LEU A 5 9.69 -3.03 -5.34
CA LEU A 5 9.08 -4.05 -4.49
C LEU A 5 9.85 -5.38 -4.61
N PRO A 6 9.90 -6.17 -3.51
CA PRO A 6 10.34 -7.56 -3.58
C PRO A 6 9.39 -8.41 -4.43
N PRO A 7 9.84 -9.57 -4.95
CA PRO A 7 9.04 -10.46 -5.80
C PRO A 7 7.69 -10.90 -5.22
N VAL A 8 7.60 -10.99 -3.90
CA VAL A 8 6.37 -11.31 -3.18
C VAL A 8 6.30 -10.46 -1.93
N CYS A 9 5.25 -9.65 -1.80
CA CYS A 9 4.98 -8.90 -0.58
C CYS A 9 3.49 -8.58 -0.40
N THR A 10 3.09 -8.35 0.85
CA THR A 10 1.78 -7.80 1.17
C THR A 10 1.93 -6.32 1.48
N ILE A 11 1.17 -5.48 0.77
CA ILE A 11 1.11 -4.03 0.98
C ILE A 11 -0.18 -3.74 1.73
N LYS A 12 -0.06 -3.19 2.94
CA LYS A 12 -1.20 -2.69 3.71
C LYS A 12 -1.17 -1.17 3.73
N ILE A 13 -2.27 -0.55 3.37
CA ILE A 13 -2.39 0.91 3.32
C ILE A 13 -3.26 1.35 4.47
N PHE A 14 -2.78 2.33 5.23
CA PHE A 14 -3.48 2.87 6.40
C PHE A 14 -3.71 4.37 6.27
N SER A 15 -4.77 4.85 6.93
CA SER A 15 -4.99 6.27 7.18
C SER A 15 -3.96 6.82 8.17
N GLU A 16 -3.91 8.14 8.32
CA GLU A 16 -3.12 8.81 9.36
C GLU A 16 -3.53 8.40 10.78
N ARG A 17 -4.78 7.95 10.95
CA ARG A 17 -5.34 7.45 12.21
C ARG A 17 -5.03 5.97 12.47
N GLY A 18 -4.50 5.26 11.48
CA GLY A 18 -4.17 3.84 11.57
C GLY A 18 -5.28 2.90 11.10
N ASP A 19 -6.34 3.41 10.46
CA ASP A 19 -7.40 2.57 9.88
C ASP A 19 -6.88 1.86 8.63
N LEU A 20 -7.19 0.57 8.49
CA LEU A 20 -6.82 -0.18 7.30
C LEU A 20 -7.73 0.23 6.13
N ILE A 21 -7.12 0.87 5.13
CA ILE A 21 -7.81 1.38 3.94
C ILE A 21 -7.89 0.33 2.84
N ASP A 22 -6.77 -0.36 2.62
CA ASP A 22 -6.69 -1.39 1.59
C ASP A 22 -5.55 -2.38 1.86
N THR A 23 -5.68 -3.59 1.29
CA THR A 23 -4.63 -4.61 1.32
C THR A 23 -4.41 -5.16 -0.08
N ILE A 24 -3.17 -5.05 -0.56
CA ILE A 24 -2.76 -5.51 -1.89
C ILE A 24 -1.78 -6.67 -1.70
N ASN A 25 -2.09 -7.81 -2.30
CA ASN A 25 -1.20 -8.96 -2.33
C ASN A 25 -0.40 -8.91 -3.63
N HIS A 26 0.85 -8.51 -3.51
CA HIS A 26 1.77 -8.48 -4.62
C HIS A 26 2.46 -9.84 -4.73
N THR A 27 2.02 -10.63 -5.71
CA THR A 27 2.55 -11.97 -6.00
C THR A 27 3.12 -12.08 -7.40
N ASN A 28 3.09 -10.99 -8.18
CA ASN A 28 3.77 -10.95 -9.45
C ASN A 28 5.24 -10.62 -9.17
N THR A 29 6.19 -11.25 -9.85
CA THR A 29 7.62 -10.98 -9.67
C THR A 29 8.03 -9.60 -10.23
N SER A 30 7.08 -8.74 -10.56
CA SER A 30 7.34 -7.40 -11.09
C SER A 30 7.79 -6.50 -9.95
N GLY A 31 8.72 -5.58 -10.18
CA GLY A 31 9.22 -4.69 -9.12
C GLY A 31 8.25 -3.57 -8.73
N ASP A 32 7.00 -3.64 -9.17
CA ASP A 32 6.04 -2.55 -9.14
C ASP A 32 4.61 -3.03 -8.87
N GLU A 33 3.83 -2.18 -8.19
CA GLU A 33 2.42 -2.44 -7.91
C GLU A 33 1.62 -1.14 -8.00
N ALA A 34 0.51 -1.19 -8.74
CA ALA A 34 -0.36 -0.05 -8.93
C ALA A 34 -1.50 -0.07 -7.89
N TRP A 35 -1.77 1.07 -7.28
CA TRP A 35 -2.94 1.27 -6.45
C TRP A 35 -3.78 2.40 -7.01
N ASN A 36 -5.04 2.11 -7.29
CA ASN A 36 -5.99 3.05 -7.91
C ASN A 36 -6.53 4.10 -6.91
N SER A 37 -5.98 4.17 -5.69
CA SER A 37 -6.46 5.07 -4.63
C SER A 37 -7.93 4.80 -4.27
N ILE A 38 -8.30 3.50 -4.26
CA ILE A 38 -9.63 3.00 -3.95
C ILE A 38 -9.50 2.12 -2.70
N THR A 39 -10.45 2.24 -1.78
CA THR A 39 -10.51 1.42 -0.56
C THR A 39 -11.04 0.02 -0.86
N THR A 40 -10.89 -0.91 0.08
CA THR A 40 -11.54 -2.24 -0.02
C THR A 40 -13.07 -2.14 -0.19
N TYR A 41 -13.69 -1.03 0.24
CA TYR A 41 -15.12 -0.75 0.07
C TYR A 41 -15.46 -0.03 -1.24
N ARG A 42 -14.54 0.01 -2.21
CA ARG A 42 -14.71 0.67 -3.52
C ARG A 42 -14.97 2.17 -3.44
N GLN A 43 -14.53 2.82 -2.36
CA GLN A 43 -14.63 4.27 -2.23
C GLN A 43 -13.30 4.92 -2.62
N VAL A 44 -13.37 6.07 -3.29
CA VAL A 44 -12.17 6.84 -3.61
C VAL A 44 -11.66 7.53 -2.34
N VAL A 45 -10.37 7.40 -2.05
CA VAL A 45 -9.75 8.07 -0.90
C VAL A 45 -9.65 9.58 -1.11
N VAL A 46 -9.68 10.34 -0.03
CA VAL A 46 -9.57 11.81 -0.06
C VAL A 46 -8.11 12.27 -0.02
N SER A 47 -7.88 13.57 -0.19
CA SER A 47 -6.55 14.15 0.05
C SER A 47 -6.17 13.99 1.52
N GLY A 48 -4.95 13.53 1.79
CA GLY A 48 -4.53 13.21 3.15
C GLY A 48 -3.20 12.46 3.22
N ILE A 49 -2.75 12.19 4.45
CA ILE A 49 -1.54 11.42 4.72
C ILE A 49 -1.92 9.94 4.83
N TYR A 50 -1.16 9.08 4.14
CA TYR A 50 -1.35 7.65 4.14
C TYR A 50 -0.03 6.93 4.44
N ILE A 51 -0.14 5.72 4.97
CA ILE A 51 0.99 4.90 5.38
C ILE A 51 0.89 3.56 4.67
N ALA A 52 1.88 3.23 3.85
CA ALA A 52 2.03 1.91 3.25
C ALA A 52 3.02 1.07 4.07
N VAL A 53 2.57 -0.11 4.50
CA VAL A 53 3.37 -1.10 5.20
C VAL A 53 3.55 -2.31 4.29
N PHE A 54 4.79 -2.56 3.91
CA PHE A 54 5.19 -3.69 3.07
C PHE A 54 5.68 -4.80 3.98
N THR A 55 5.17 -6.02 3.81
CA THR A 55 5.60 -7.21 4.56
C THR A 55 5.98 -8.31 3.58
N THR A 56 7.19 -8.85 3.68
CA THR A 56 7.59 -10.03 2.90
C THR A 56 7.23 -11.33 3.64
N PRO A 57 7.12 -12.48 2.93
CA PRO A 57 6.95 -13.78 3.56
C PRO A 57 8.04 -14.11 4.59
N ASP A 58 9.26 -13.61 4.37
CA ASP A 58 10.40 -13.76 5.30
C ASP A 58 10.28 -12.92 6.59
N GLY A 59 9.18 -12.19 6.77
CA GLY A 59 8.93 -11.36 7.94
C GLY A 59 9.60 -9.97 7.92
N LYS A 60 10.29 -9.60 6.83
CA LYS A 60 10.86 -8.25 6.69
C LYS A 60 9.73 -7.25 6.48
N LYS A 61 9.85 -6.10 7.14
CA LYS A 61 8.87 -5.01 7.05
C LYS A 61 9.53 -3.72 6.60
N ALA A 62 8.86 -3.00 5.71
CA ALA A 62 9.22 -1.63 5.34
C ALA A 62 7.99 -0.74 5.47
N ILE A 63 8.19 0.51 5.89
CA ILE A 63 7.11 1.48 6.07
C ILE A 63 7.43 2.69 5.21
N ARG A 64 6.47 3.15 4.41
CA ARG A 64 6.56 4.39 3.64
C ARG A 64 5.35 5.27 3.94
N LYS A 65 5.61 6.52 4.28
CA LYS A 65 4.57 7.56 4.41
C LYS A 65 4.48 8.32 3.10
N PHE A 66 3.26 8.60 2.65
CA PHE A 66 3.03 9.37 1.43
C PHE A 66 1.77 10.23 1.59
N VAL A 67 1.61 11.21 0.72
CA VAL A 67 0.47 12.13 0.73
C VAL A 67 -0.28 11.97 -0.58
N ILE A 68 -1.61 11.96 -0.50
CA ILE A 68 -2.49 12.08 -1.66
C ILE A 68 -2.99 13.52 -1.71
N ILE A 69 -2.84 14.14 -2.88
CA ILE A 69 -3.37 15.47 -3.19
C ILE A 69 -4.21 15.31 -4.46
N ARG A 70 -5.43 15.84 -4.43
CA ARG A 70 -6.36 15.91 -5.56
C ARG A 70 -6.72 17.34 -5.87
#